data_AF-X1Q706-F1
#
_entry.id   AF-X1Q706-F1
#
_cell.length_a   1.000
_cell.length_b   1.000
_cell.length_c   1.000
_cell.angle_alpha   90.00
_cell.angle_beta   90.00
_cell.angle_gamma   90.00
#
_symmetry.space_group_name_H-M   'P 1'
#
loop_
_entity.id
_entity.type
_entity.pdbx_description
1 polymer ?
#
loop_
_entity_poly.entity_id
_entity_poly.type
_entity_poly.pdbx_seq_one_letter_code
_entity_poly.pdbx_strand_id
1 'polypeptide(L)'
;GLGPTEDDLTREAIAEMLGEELRIDPVSEQRIRERFAQRGIEMAPSNIKQAAVIPSAKAIHNARGTAPGWWVEKDGHILMAMPGPPGEMHHMWHTEVLPRLHQRATGAIIFSKTLKVFGLPEGTVGELVSPLLSSANPTLGVYAKADGIHLRFTAKAQGQKQAEEMLARGEARVRSILGESIWGTDNDTLASVVGHVLAEKGLSLAVMEYCTGGLLTATITDAPDVSVYFRGGLIPYSNEALIAYGVDAKLIYDYGAI
;
A
#
# COMPACT_ATOMS: atom_id res chain seq x y z
N GLY A 1 -3.43 3.37 19.96
CA GLY A 1 -4.62 4.10 20.41
C GLY A 1 -5.83 3.25 20.79
N LEU A 2 -6.13 2.15 20.08
CA LEU A 2 -7.32 1.32 20.31
C LEU A 2 -7.04 -0.04 20.97
N GLY A 3 -5.78 -0.33 21.28
CA GLY A 3 -5.39 -1.57 21.94
C GLY A 3 -5.78 -1.63 23.43
N PRO A 4 -5.27 -2.62 24.16
CA PRO A 4 -5.62 -2.88 25.54
C PRO A 4 -4.71 -2.20 26.57
N THR A 5 -3.64 -1.50 26.17
CA THR A 5 -2.63 -0.98 27.10
C THR A 5 -3.04 0.38 27.70
N GLU A 6 -2.32 0.85 28.72
CA GLU A 6 -2.65 2.12 29.40
C GLU A 6 -2.45 3.35 28.51
N ASP A 7 -1.54 3.29 27.55
CA ASP A 7 -1.28 4.34 26.56
C ASP A 7 -2.28 4.33 25.38
N ASP A 8 -3.13 3.31 25.27
CA ASP A 8 -4.23 3.26 24.31
C ASP A 8 -5.43 4.08 24.80
N LEU A 9 -5.37 5.41 24.68
CA LEU A 9 -6.37 6.35 25.22
C LEU A 9 -7.35 6.94 24.19
N THR A 10 -7.40 6.40 22.96
CA THR A 10 -8.19 7.03 21.89
C THR A 10 -9.70 6.98 22.18
N ARG A 11 -10.22 5.90 22.78
CA ARG A 11 -11.66 5.78 23.08
C ARG A 11 -12.07 6.73 24.20
N GLU A 12 -11.23 6.81 25.24
CA GLU A 12 -11.36 7.68 26.39
C GLU A 12 -11.34 9.15 25.97
N ALA A 13 -10.37 9.54 25.13
CA ALA A 13 -10.27 10.91 24.61
C ALA A 13 -11.48 11.31 23.74
N ILE A 14 -12.00 10.39 22.89
CA ILE A 14 -13.22 10.65 22.11
C ILE A 14 -14.43 10.77 23.02
N ALA A 15 -14.55 9.90 24.03
CA ALA A 15 -15.64 9.93 25.00
C ALA A 15 -15.67 11.25 25.79
N GLU A 16 -14.50 11.69 26.28
CA GLU A 16 -14.33 12.98 26.96
C GLU A 16 -14.70 14.16 26.05
N MET A 17 -14.19 14.17 24.82
CA MET A 17 -14.45 15.23 23.84
C MET A 17 -15.94 15.37 23.50
N LEU A 18 -16.67 14.25 23.46
CA LEU A 18 -18.10 14.24 23.17
C LEU A 18 -18.98 14.32 24.41
N GLY A 19 -18.40 14.32 25.62
CA GLY A 19 -19.14 14.31 26.89
C GLY A 19 -20.02 13.07 27.05
N GLU A 20 -19.54 11.91 26.63
CA GLU A 20 -20.27 10.64 26.65
C GLU A 20 -19.57 9.58 27.50
N GLU A 21 -20.35 8.78 28.23
CA GLU A 21 -19.80 7.71 29.07
C GLU A 21 -19.50 6.44 28.28
N LEU A 22 -18.35 5.84 28.57
CA LEU A 22 -17.97 4.53 28.04
C LEU A 22 -18.78 3.42 28.73
N ARG A 23 -19.30 2.52 27.92
CA ARG A 23 -19.92 1.26 28.38
C ARG A 23 -19.37 0.09 27.58
N ILE A 24 -19.30 -1.08 28.21
CA ILE A 24 -18.90 -2.30 27.51
C ILE A 24 -20.02 -2.74 26.57
N ASP A 25 -19.70 -2.93 25.29
CA ASP A 25 -20.58 -3.57 24.32
C ASP A 25 -20.45 -5.10 24.44
N PRO A 26 -21.50 -5.81 24.90
CA PRO A 26 -21.43 -7.27 25.10
C PRO A 26 -21.10 -8.03 23.81
N VAL A 27 -21.51 -7.53 22.64
CA VAL A 27 -21.24 -8.17 21.36
C VAL A 27 -19.75 -8.08 21.01
N SER A 28 -19.14 -6.91 21.18
CA SER A 28 -17.70 -6.72 20.99
C SER A 28 -16.89 -7.52 22.01
N GLU A 29 -17.30 -7.54 23.29
CA GLU A 29 -16.64 -8.33 24.32
C GLU A 29 -16.65 -9.83 23.97
N GLN A 30 -17.81 -10.37 23.59
CA GLN A 30 -17.96 -11.76 23.20
C GLN A 30 -17.04 -12.14 22.04
N ARG A 31 -16.95 -11.29 21.01
CA ARG A 31 -16.06 -11.52 19.86
C ARG A 31 -14.58 -11.52 20.24
N ILE A 32 -14.18 -10.65 21.17
CA ILE A 32 -12.81 -10.63 21.67
C ILE A 32 -12.52 -11.96 22.41
N ARG A 33 -13.41 -12.38 23.31
CA ARG A 33 -13.30 -13.65 24.03
C ARG A 33 -13.19 -14.84 23.08
N GLU A 34 -14.03 -14.90 22.05
CA GLU A 34 -14.00 -15.94 21.02
C GLU A 34 -12.67 -15.97 20.27
N ARG A 35 -12.11 -14.81 19.91
CA ARG A 35 -10.82 -14.72 19.21
C ARG A 35 -9.66 -15.26 20.05
N PHE A 36 -9.66 -15.00 21.35
CA PHE A 36 -8.67 -15.56 22.28
C PHE A 36 -8.86 -17.07 22.43
N ALA A 37 -10.10 -17.53 22.60
CA ALA A 37 -10.43 -18.95 22.71
C ALA A 37 -10.03 -19.75 21.45
N GLN A 38 -10.26 -19.22 20.25
CA GLN A 38 -9.84 -19.83 18.98
C GLN A 38 -8.33 -20.00 18.85
N ARG A 39 -7.55 -19.16 19.54
CA ARG A 39 -6.08 -19.24 19.58
C ARG A 39 -5.57 -20.13 20.72
N GLY A 40 -6.46 -20.64 21.58
CA GLY A 40 -6.08 -21.37 22.79
C GLY A 40 -5.36 -20.51 23.83
N ILE A 41 -5.58 -19.20 23.82
CA ILE A 41 -4.92 -18.24 24.71
C ILE A 41 -5.96 -17.71 25.71
N GLU A 42 -5.62 -17.67 26.99
CA GLU A 42 -6.45 -17.02 28.01
C GLU A 42 -6.45 -15.50 27.82
N MET A 43 -7.63 -14.89 27.85
CA MET A 43 -7.78 -13.45 27.63
C MET A 43 -7.43 -12.66 28.89
N ALA A 44 -6.51 -11.70 28.78
CA ALA A 44 -6.22 -10.78 29.88
C ALA A 44 -7.41 -9.82 30.14
N PRO A 45 -7.72 -9.46 31.39
CA PRO A 45 -8.81 -8.54 31.71
C PRO A 45 -8.70 -7.17 31.01
N SER A 46 -7.49 -6.69 30.76
CA SER A 46 -7.24 -5.44 30.05
C SER A 46 -7.81 -5.42 28.62
N ASN A 47 -7.99 -6.58 27.98
CA ASN A 47 -8.60 -6.66 26.66
C ASN A 47 -10.09 -6.28 26.66
N ILE A 48 -10.78 -6.36 27.80
CA ILE A 48 -12.20 -5.98 27.90
C ILE A 48 -12.40 -4.50 27.57
N LYS A 49 -11.43 -3.63 27.90
CA LYS A 49 -11.51 -2.20 27.57
C LYS A 49 -11.68 -1.95 26.08
N GLN A 50 -11.22 -2.86 25.22
CA GLN A 50 -11.33 -2.74 23.78
C GLN A 50 -12.79 -2.86 23.28
N ALA A 51 -13.68 -3.46 24.08
CA ALA A 51 -15.11 -3.56 23.81
C ALA A 51 -15.89 -2.32 24.25
N ALA A 52 -15.24 -1.30 24.81
CA ALA A 52 -15.93 -0.09 25.22
C ALA A 52 -16.47 0.70 24.01
N VAL A 53 -17.67 1.25 24.17
CA VAL A 53 -18.38 2.11 23.20
C VAL A 53 -19.05 3.27 23.95
N ILE A 54 -19.26 4.38 23.26
CA ILE A 54 -20.13 5.49 23.71
C ILE A 54 -21.51 5.42 23.01
N PRO A 55 -22.57 6.07 23.53
CA PRO A 55 -23.91 6.05 22.92
C PRO A 55 -23.95 6.44 21.43
N SER A 56 -23.15 7.41 21.01
CA SER A 56 -23.08 7.86 19.61
C SER A 56 -22.21 6.97 18.70
N ALA A 57 -21.48 6.00 19.27
CA ALA A 57 -20.59 5.11 18.54
C ALA A 57 -21.27 3.80 18.13
N LYS A 58 -21.03 3.40 16.89
CA LYS A 58 -21.23 2.03 16.41
C LYS A 58 -19.88 1.34 16.29
N ALA A 59 -19.72 0.18 16.94
CA ALA A 59 -18.52 -0.63 16.78
C ALA A 59 -18.38 -1.13 15.34
N ILE A 60 -17.18 -0.98 14.77
CA ILE A 60 -16.81 -1.54 13.47
C ILE A 60 -16.02 -2.81 13.73
N HIS A 61 -16.48 -3.93 13.16
CA HIS A 61 -15.83 -5.21 13.36
C HIS A 61 -14.40 -5.20 12.79
N ASN A 62 -13.45 -5.72 13.58
CA ASN A 62 -12.09 -5.94 13.14
C ASN A 62 -11.85 -7.44 12.94
N ALA A 63 -11.91 -7.91 11.70
CA ALA A 63 -11.69 -9.33 11.39
C ALA A 63 -10.24 -9.79 11.62
N ARG A 64 -9.28 -8.84 11.64
CA ARG A 64 -7.84 -9.12 11.68
C ARG A 64 -7.19 -8.87 13.04
N GLY A 65 -7.87 -8.19 13.96
CA GLY A 65 -7.39 -7.93 15.32
C GLY A 65 -8.47 -8.09 16.39
N THR A 66 -8.13 -7.72 17.63
CA THR A 66 -9.08 -7.72 18.77
C THR A 66 -9.77 -6.37 18.95
N ALA A 67 -9.15 -5.27 18.51
CA ALA A 67 -9.68 -3.92 18.71
C ALA A 67 -10.75 -3.58 17.66
N PRO A 68 -12.05 -3.51 18.00
CA PRO A 68 -13.03 -2.94 17.09
C PRO A 68 -12.77 -1.45 16.88
N GLY A 69 -13.04 -0.97 15.66
CA GLY A 69 -13.06 0.45 15.35
C GLY A 69 -14.35 1.11 15.84
N TRP A 70 -14.43 2.43 15.73
CA TRP A 70 -15.65 3.19 16.01
C TRP A 70 -16.08 3.99 14.78
N TRP A 71 -17.39 3.99 14.54
CA TRP A 71 -18.09 4.92 13.67
C TRP A 71 -19.03 5.75 14.53
N VAL A 72 -18.70 7.03 14.73
CA VAL A 72 -19.44 7.94 15.60
C VAL A 72 -20.19 8.95 14.74
N GLU A 73 -21.46 9.17 15.06
CA GLU A 73 -22.28 10.21 14.44
C GLU A 73 -22.90 11.10 15.52
N LYS A 74 -22.54 12.39 15.51
CA LYS A 74 -23.06 13.36 16.47
C LYS A 74 -23.10 14.75 15.84
N ASP A 75 -24.21 15.46 16.00
CA ASP A 75 -24.41 16.85 15.54
C ASP A 75 -24.01 17.09 14.07
N GLY A 76 -24.34 16.14 13.19
CA GLY A 76 -24.01 16.21 11.75
C GLY A 76 -22.54 15.91 11.41
N HIS A 77 -21.70 15.59 12.39
CA HIS A 77 -20.30 15.22 12.21
C HIS A 77 -20.13 13.69 12.28
N ILE A 78 -19.15 13.20 11.53
CA ILE A 78 -18.73 11.80 11.53
C ILE A 78 -17.31 11.73 12.05
N LEU A 79 -17.08 10.95 13.11
CA LEU A 79 -15.75 10.61 13.62
C LEU A 79 -15.53 9.11 13.48
N MET A 80 -14.35 8.74 12.99
CA MET A 80 -13.98 7.34 12.81
C MET A 80 -12.67 7.04 13.51
N ALA A 81 -12.62 5.96 14.28
CA ALA A 81 -11.39 5.46 14.89
C ALA A 81 -11.11 4.05 14.38
N MET A 82 -9.88 3.81 13.91
CA MET A 82 -9.44 2.55 13.32
C MET A 82 -8.18 2.04 14.03
N PRO A 83 -7.89 0.72 13.98
CA PRO A 83 -6.69 0.14 14.59
C PRO A 83 -5.41 0.71 13.94
N GLY A 84 -4.33 0.75 14.71
CA GLY A 84 -3.03 1.25 14.25
C GLY A 84 -2.30 0.33 13.26
N PRO A 85 -2.28 -1.01 13.44
CA PRO A 85 -1.64 -1.92 12.50
C PRO A 85 -2.20 -1.77 11.08
N PRO A 86 -1.37 -1.47 10.05
CA PRO A 86 -1.86 -1.19 8.70
C PRO A 86 -2.71 -2.31 8.10
N GLY A 87 -2.33 -3.57 8.32
CA GLY A 87 -3.07 -4.73 7.82
C GLY A 87 -4.49 -4.83 8.36
N GLU A 88 -4.73 -4.37 9.60
CA GLU A 88 -6.06 -4.29 10.21
C GLU A 88 -6.82 -3.05 9.72
N MET A 89 -6.14 -1.90 9.73
CA MET A 89 -6.72 -0.62 9.34
C MET A 89 -7.20 -0.62 7.88
N HIS A 90 -6.37 -1.07 6.94
CA HIS A 90 -6.71 -1.11 5.52
C HIS A 90 -7.89 -2.04 5.27
N HIS A 91 -7.93 -3.20 5.94
CA HIS A 91 -9.05 -4.11 5.82
C HIS A 91 -10.35 -3.45 6.27
N MET A 92 -10.36 -2.89 7.48
CA MET A 92 -11.52 -2.16 8.02
C MET A 92 -11.94 -0.98 7.14
N TRP A 93 -10.96 -0.24 6.62
CA TRP A 93 -11.22 0.88 5.72
C TRP A 93 -11.96 0.42 4.47
N HIS A 94 -11.46 -0.60 3.78
CA HIS A 94 -12.02 -1.04 2.51
C HIS A 94 -13.35 -1.79 2.65
N THR A 95 -13.54 -2.58 3.72
CA THR A 95 -14.74 -3.42 3.87
C THR A 95 -15.89 -2.73 4.59
N GLU A 96 -15.60 -1.82 5.53
CA GLU A 96 -16.62 -1.24 6.42
C GLU A 96 -16.75 0.28 6.24
N VAL A 97 -15.65 1.01 6.26
CA VAL A 97 -15.67 2.49 6.33
C VAL A 97 -15.94 3.12 4.97
N LEU A 98 -15.15 2.78 3.96
CA LEU A 98 -15.23 3.36 2.63
C LEU A 98 -16.61 3.17 1.96
N PRO A 99 -17.25 1.97 2.03
CA PRO A 99 -18.60 1.80 1.48
C PRO A 99 -19.65 2.71 2.14
N ARG A 100 -19.57 2.90 3.47
CA ARG A 100 -20.47 3.79 4.22
C ARG A 100 -20.27 5.25 3.84
N LEU A 101 -19.02 5.68 3.65
CA LEU A 101 -18.71 7.03 3.17
C LEU A 101 -19.22 7.25 1.74
N HIS A 102 -19.04 6.28 0.85
CA HIS A 102 -19.55 6.36 -0.53
C HIS A 102 -21.08 6.53 -0.58
N GLN A 103 -21.83 5.86 0.29
CA GLN A 103 -23.29 6.03 0.37
C GLN A 103 -23.72 7.43 0.80
N ARG A 104 -22.86 8.16 1.53
CA ARG A 104 -23.13 9.52 2.03
C ARG A 104 -22.54 10.61 1.16
N ALA A 105 -21.50 10.30 0.39
CA ALA A 105 -20.84 11.25 -0.47
C ALA A 105 -21.76 11.65 -1.64
N THR A 106 -22.27 12.88 -1.60
CA THR A 106 -23.08 13.48 -2.68
C THR A 106 -22.25 14.42 -3.56
N GLY A 107 -20.92 14.40 -3.41
CA GLY A 107 -19.99 15.32 -4.05
C GLY A 107 -19.18 14.70 -5.19
N ALA A 108 -18.39 15.54 -5.84
CA ALA A 108 -17.45 15.10 -6.85
C ALA A 108 -16.42 14.12 -6.27
N ILE A 109 -16.18 13.03 -6.99
CA ILE A 109 -15.15 12.03 -6.69
C ILE A 109 -13.80 12.49 -7.23
N ILE A 110 -12.74 11.99 -6.62
CA ILE A 110 -11.37 12.20 -7.05
C ILE A 110 -10.80 10.85 -7.46
N PHE A 111 -10.37 10.74 -8.71
CA PHE A 111 -9.66 9.57 -9.22
C PHE A 111 -8.27 9.98 -9.65
N SER A 112 -7.29 9.13 -9.34
CA SER A 112 -5.93 9.32 -9.81
C SER A 112 -5.46 8.14 -10.62
N LYS A 113 -4.59 8.41 -11.59
CA LYS A 113 -3.83 7.41 -12.32
C LYS A 113 -2.37 7.80 -12.36
N THR A 114 -1.48 6.86 -12.13
CA THR A 114 -0.03 7.09 -12.13
C THR A 114 0.63 6.35 -13.28
N LEU A 115 1.43 7.04 -14.08
CA LEU A 115 2.35 6.44 -15.04
C LEU A 115 3.75 6.50 -14.46
N LYS A 116 4.50 5.40 -14.56
CA LYS A 116 5.85 5.30 -13.99
C LYS A 116 6.88 5.26 -15.11
N VAL A 117 7.83 6.19 -15.04
CA VAL A 117 8.83 6.46 -16.07
C VAL A 117 10.21 6.13 -15.53
N PHE A 118 11.04 5.45 -16.32
CA PHE A 118 12.43 5.15 -15.97
C PHE A 118 13.36 5.52 -17.13
N GLY A 119 14.63 5.77 -16.82
CA GLY A 119 15.66 6.09 -17.81
C GLY A 119 15.78 7.57 -18.20
N LEU A 120 14.95 8.46 -17.64
CA LEU A 120 15.03 9.90 -17.87
C LEU A 120 15.14 10.68 -16.55
N PRO A 121 15.99 11.73 -16.47
CA PRO A 121 16.03 12.63 -15.32
C PRO A 121 14.71 13.39 -15.10
N GLU A 122 14.41 13.76 -13.86
CA GLU A 122 13.19 14.48 -13.49
C GLU A 122 12.99 15.77 -14.31
N GLY A 123 14.04 16.58 -14.45
CA GLY A 123 13.97 17.84 -15.21
C GLY A 123 13.58 17.60 -16.67
N THR A 124 14.15 16.58 -17.31
CA THR A 124 13.83 16.20 -18.69
C THR A 124 12.38 15.75 -18.82
N VAL A 125 11.89 14.90 -17.89
CA VAL A 125 10.48 14.49 -17.86
C VAL A 125 9.58 15.71 -17.69
N GLY A 126 9.89 16.60 -16.76
CA GLY A 126 9.14 17.82 -16.48
C GLY A 126 9.03 18.75 -17.69
N GLU A 127 10.13 18.97 -18.41
CA GLU A 127 10.14 19.77 -19.65
C GLU A 127 9.26 19.14 -20.74
N LEU A 128 9.41 17.83 -20.96
CA LEU A 128 8.66 17.10 -21.99
C LEU A 128 7.14 17.12 -21.74
N VAL A 129 6.71 17.02 -20.48
CA VAL A 129 5.28 17.05 -20.11
C VAL A 129 4.76 18.44 -19.74
N SER A 130 5.60 19.47 -19.83
CA SER A 130 5.25 20.84 -19.43
C SER A 130 3.94 21.39 -20.03
N PRO A 131 3.56 21.08 -21.30
CA PRO A 131 2.28 21.55 -21.85
C PRO A 131 1.04 20.97 -21.15
N LEU A 132 1.20 19.90 -20.36
CA LEU A 132 0.13 19.23 -19.63
C LEU A 132 0.02 19.71 -18.17
N LEU A 133 1.06 20.36 -17.63
CA LEU A 133 1.10 20.80 -16.24
C LEU A 133 0.14 21.95 -15.92
N SER A 134 -0.26 22.73 -16.92
CA SER A 134 -1.19 23.86 -16.75
C SER A 134 -2.67 23.44 -16.70
N SER A 135 -2.98 22.15 -16.86
CA SER A 135 -4.35 21.67 -16.83
C SER A 135 -4.95 21.73 -15.42
N ALA A 136 -6.07 22.42 -15.27
CA ALA A 136 -6.78 22.52 -13.99
C ALA A 136 -7.51 21.22 -13.59
N ASN A 137 -7.92 20.41 -14.58
CA ASN A 137 -8.61 19.14 -14.36
C ASN A 137 -8.62 18.29 -15.66
N PRO A 138 -7.95 17.12 -15.72
CA PRO A 138 -7.16 16.53 -14.66
C PRO A 138 -5.89 17.34 -14.41
N THR A 139 -5.43 17.40 -13.15
CA THR A 139 -4.12 17.92 -12.81
C THR A 139 -3.05 16.86 -13.05
N LEU A 140 -1.83 17.28 -13.38
CA LEU A 140 -0.67 16.40 -13.53
C LEU A 140 0.40 16.80 -12.51
N GLY A 141 0.80 15.85 -11.67
CA GLY A 141 1.95 15.98 -10.78
C GLY A 141 3.12 15.12 -11.24
N VAL A 142 4.34 15.63 -11.06
CA VAL A 142 5.61 14.93 -11.31
C VAL A 142 6.26 14.63 -9.96
N TYR A 143 6.64 13.38 -9.73
CA TYR A 143 7.22 12.96 -8.45
C TYR A 143 8.44 12.07 -8.68
N ALA A 144 9.61 12.48 -8.22
CA ALA A 144 10.77 11.60 -8.14
C ALA A 144 10.60 10.53 -7.06
N LYS A 145 10.87 9.28 -7.42
CA LYS A 145 10.88 8.10 -6.55
C LYS A 145 12.14 7.28 -6.82
N ALA A 146 12.44 6.33 -5.93
CA ALA A 146 13.60 5.46 -6.08
C ALA A 146 13.53 4.57 -7.34
N ASP A 147 12.31 4.24 -7.79
CA ASP A 147 12.02 3.42 -8.96
C ASP A 147 11.73 4.25 -10.23
N GLY A 148 12.06 5.55 -10.22
CA GLY A 148 11.93 6.45 -11.36
C GLY A 148 10.99 7.64 -11.11
N ILE A 149 10.49 8.24 -12.19
CA ILE A 149 9.63 9.42 -12.13
C ILE A 149 8.17 8.99 -12.28
N HIS A 150 7.33 9.38 -11.32
CA HIS A 150 5.90 9.07 -11.32
C HIS A 150 5.12 10.29 -11.79
N LEU A 151 4.34 10.11 -12.86
CA LEU A 151 3.43 11.09 -13.43
C LEU A 151 2.01 10.77 -12.99
N ARG A 152 1.49 11.51 -12.01
CA ARG A 152 0.16 11.27 -11.44
C ARG A 152 -0.85 12.26 -12.00
N PHE A 153 -1.80 11.73 -12.76
CA PHE A 153 -3.01 12.45 -13.14
C PHE A 153 -4.03 12.36 -12.02
N THR A 154 -4.72 13.46 -11.73
CA THR A 154 -5.85 13.47 -10.79
C THR A 154 -7.03 14.22 -11.39
N ALA A 155 -8.14 13.52 -11.57
CA ALA A 155 -9.38 14.06 -12.09
C ALA A 155 -10.41 14.22 -10.96
N LYS A 156 -11.08 15.37 -10.92
CA LYS A 156 -12.27 15.59 -10.09
C LYS A 156 -13.51 15.59 -10.97
N ALA A 157 -14.44 14.67 -10.74
CA ALA A 157 -15.62 14.48 -11.59
C ALA A 157 -16.88 14.15 -10.78
N GLN A 158 -18.06 14.23 -11.38
CA GLN A 158 -19.32 13.86 -10.70
C GLN A 158 -19.59 12.34 -10.75
N GLY A 159 -18.81 11.59 -11.52
CA GLY A 159 -18.99 10.15 -11.68
C GLY A 159 -17.72 9.47 -12.19
N GLN A 160 -17.60 8.18 -11.87
CA GLN A 160 -16.39 7.39 -12.14
C GLN A 160 -16.03 7.38 -13.63
N LYS A 161 -17.01 7.09 -14.48
CA LYS A 161 -16.82 7.07 -15.94
C LYS A 161 -16.28 8.39 -16.48
N GLN A 162 -16.80 9.52 -16.00
CA GLN A 162 -16.35 10.85 -16.43
C GLN A 162 -14.88 11.08 -16.02
N ALA A 163 -14.51 10.72 -14.78
CA ALA A 163 -13.13 10.81 -14.34
C ALA A 163 -12.19 9.93 -15.16
N GLU A 164 -12.58 8.67 -15.43
CA GLU A 164 -11.80 7.73 -16.22
C GLU A 164 -11.55 8.25 -17.64
N GLU A 165 -12.57 8.81 -18.31
CA GLU A 165 -12.42 9.43 -19.63
C GLU A 165 -11.46 10.63 -19.62
N MET A 166 -11.49 11.44 -18.55
CA MET A 166 -10.56 12.56 -18.38
C MET A 166 -9.12 12.08 -18.21
N LEU A 167 -8.91 11.07 -17.36
CA LEU A 167 -7.60 10.47 -17.11
C LEU A 167 -7.04 9.79 -18.37
N ALA A 168 -7.87 9.05 -19.11
CA ALA A 168 -7.46 8.37 -20.35
C ALA A 168 -6.95 9.35 -21.42
N ARG A 169 -7.57 10.53 -21.54
CA ARG A 169 -7.09 11.59 -22.45
C ARG A 169 -5.73 12.14 -22.03
N GLY A 170 -5.49 12.34 -20.72
CA GLY A 170 -4.21 12.80 -20.19
C GLY A 170 -3.11 11.74 -20.39
N GLU A 171 -3.42 10.49 -20.08
CA GLU A 171 -2.53 9.35 -20.27
C GLU A 171 -2.11 9.19 -21.73
N ALA A 172 -3.05 9.23 -22.68
CA ALA A 172 -2.73 9.07 -24.10
C ALA A 172 -1.70 10.11 -24.59
N ARG A 173 -1.80 11.35 -24.09
CA ARG A 173 -0.83 12.42 -24.41
C ARG A 173 0.54 12.12 -23.83
N VAL A 174 0.64 11.74 -22.57
CA VAL A 174 1.94 11.37 -21.97
C VAL A 174 2.55 10.15 -22.66
N ARG A 175 1.75 9.14 -22.99
CA ARG A 175 2.23 7.97 -23.74
C ARG A 175 2.75 8.34 -25.12
N SER A 176 2.18 9.33 -25.79
CA SER A 176 2.70 9.82 -27.08
C SER A 176 4.06 10.52 -26.96
N ILE A 177 4.41 11.04 -25.77
CA ILE A 177 5.66 11.76 -25.51
C ILE A 177 6.73 10.85 -24.92
N LEU A 178 6.35 9.96 -23.99
CA LEU A 178 7.26 9.18 -23.15
C LEU A 178 7.08 7.66 -23.31
N GLY A 179 6.38 7.20 -24.35
CA GLY A 179 5.90 5.82 -24.49
C GLY A 179 6.94 4.74 -24.19
N GLU A 180 8.16 4.88 -24.71
CA GLU A 180 9.25 3.92 -24.51
C GLU A 180 9.85 3.94 -23.09
N SER A 181 9.70 5.05 -22.37
CA SER A 181 10.22 5.22 -21.02
C SER A 181 9.22 4.83 -19.93
N ILE A 182 7.95 4.59 -20.28
CA ILE A 182 6.91 4.18 -19.33
C ILE A 182 7.00 2.67 -19.10
N TRP A 183 7.34 2.26 -17.88
CA TRP A 183 7.49 0.85 -17.52
C TRP A 183 6.27 0.25 -16.82
N GLY A 184 5.42 1.08 -16.21
CA GLY A 184 4.29 0.59 -15.41
C GLY A 184 3.27 1.66 -15.07
N THR A 185 2.19 1.22 -14.43
CA THR A 185 1.05 2.04 -14.03
C THR A 185 0.59 1.72 -12.61
N ASP A 186 0.12 2.74 -11.89
CA ASP A 186 -0.53 2.60 -10.58
C ASP A 186 0.25 1.72 -9.58
N ASN A 187 -0.24 0.50 -9.32
CA ASN A 187 0.34 -0.41 -8.34
C ASN A 187 1.42 -1.34 -8.91
N ASP A 188 1.73 -1.25 -10.21
CA ASP A 188 2.78 -2.05 -10.83
C ASP A 188 4.11 -1.83 -10.11
N THR A 189 4.80 -2.92 -9.78
CA THR A 189 6.20 -2.89 -9.32
C THR A 189 7.10 -3.43 -10.42
N LEU A 190 8.37 -3.04 -10.43
CA LEU A 190 9.33 -3.60 -11.41
C LEU A 190 9.34 -5.13 -11.34
N ALA A 191 9.28 -5.70 -10.14
CA ALA A 191 9.23 -7.14 -9.93
C ALA A 191 7.95 -7.77 -10.50
N SER A 192 6.77 -7.16 -10.30
CA SER A 192 5.52 -7.69 -10.85
C SER A 192 5.50 -7.63 -12.38
N VAL A 193 5.98 -6.54 -12.97
CA VAL A 193 6.04 -6.36 -14.43
C VAL A 193 7.01 -7.37 -15.06
N VAL A 194 8.22 -7.50 -14.50
CA VAL A 194 9.21 -8.48 -14.98
C VAL A 194 8.69 -9.91 -14.82
N GLY A 195 8.11 -10.24 -13.67
CA GLY A 195 7.54 -11.56 -13.40
C GLY A 195 6.43 -11.93 -14.39
N HIS A 196 5.54 -11.00 -14.69
CA HIS A 196 4.49 -11.18 -15.69
C HIS A 196 5.07 -11.50 -17.08
N VAL A 197 6.03 -10.69 -17.55
CA VAL A 197 6.68 -10.91 -18.86
C VAL A 197 7.41 -12.25 -18.94
N LEU A 198 8.09 -12.67 -17.86
CA LEU A 198 8.78 -13.96 -17.80
C LEU A 198 7.78 -15.13 -17.86
N ALA A 199 6.70 -15.04 -17.07
CA ALA A 199 5.66 -16.06 -17.03
C ALA A 199 4.96 -16.22 -18.39
N GLU A 200 4.57 -15.11 -19.02
CA GLU A 200 3.95 -15.11 -20.36
C GLU A 200 4.84 -15.76 -21.42
N LYS A 201 6.16 -15.57 -21.32
CA LYS A 201 7.14 -16.15 -22.26
C LYS A 201 7.61 -17.55 -21.88
N GLY A 202 7.17 -18.10 -20.75
CA GLY A 202 7.66 -19.38 -20.23
C GLY A 202 9.15 -19.38 -19.90
N LEU A 203 9.71 -18.21 -19.56
CA LEU A 203 11.12 -18.05 -19.21
C LEU A 203 11.33 -18.16 -17.70
N SER A 204 12.53 -18.58 -17.32
CA SER A 204 12.97 -18.62 -15.92
C SER A 204 14.07 -17.62 -15.63
N LEU A 205 14.13 -17.14 -14.38
CA LEU A 205 15.14 -16.20 -13.88
C LEU A 205 15.89 -16.81 -12.69
N ALA A 206 17.21 -16.64 -12.67
CA ALA A 206 18.05 -16.84 -11.50
C ALA A 206 18.99 -15.63 -11.36
N VAL A 207 19.44 -15.34 -10.14
CA VAL A 207 20.32 -14.18 -9.87
C VAL A 207 21.56 -14.58 -9.07
N MET A 208 22.64 -13.83 -9.25
CA MET A 208 23.81 -13.85 -8.38
C MET A 208 24.07 -12.43 -7.91
N GLU A 209 24.13 -12.22 -6.60
CA GLU A 209 24.18 -10.90 -5.97
C GLU A 209 25.46 -10.71 -5.15
N TYR A 210 26.15 -9.60 -5.38
CA TYR A 210 27.25 -9.14 -4.53
C TYR A 210 26.79 -7.91 -3.73
N CYS A 211 26.90 -6.70 -4.30
CA CYS A 211 26.64 -5.42 -3.61
C CYS A 211 25.23 -5.27 -3.01
N THR A 212 24.22 -5.91 -3.60
CA THR A 212 22.84 -5.84 -3.13
C THR A 212 22.56 -6.72 -1.92
N GLY A 213 23.44 -7.67 -1.59
CA GLY A 213 23.33 -8.50 -0.39
C GLY A 213 22.04 -9.31 -0.28
N GLY A 214 21.37 -9.62 -1.40
CA GLY A 214 20.07 -10.31 -1.42
C GLY A 214 18.87 -9.39 -1.63
N LEU A 215 19.04 -8.08 -1.72
CA LEU A 215 17.95 -7.13 -1.94
C LEU A 215 17.22 -7.37 -3.28
N LEU A 216 17.93 -7.77 -4.34
CA LEU A 216 17.30 -8.09 -5.63
C LEU A 216 16.47 -9.37 -5.52
N THR A 217 17.00 -10.41 -4.88
CA THR A 217 16.26 -11.64 -4.57
C THR A 217 15.02 -11.32 -3.76
N ALA A 218 15.14 -10.56 -2.67
CA ALA A 218 14.02 -10.15 -1.83
C ALA A 218 12.96 -9.41 -2.64
N THR A 219 13.38 -8.46 -3.49
CA THR A 219 12.50 -7.67 -4.36
C THR A 219 11.74 -8.56 -5.36
N ILE A 220 12.41 -9.53 -5.98
CA ILE A 220 11.78 -10.48 -6.90
C ILE A 220 10.78 -11.37 -6.15
N THR A 221 11.14 -11.86 -4.96
CA THR A 221 10.30 -12.77 -4.15
C THR A 221 9.08 -12.11 -3.51
N ASP A 222 9.04 -10.78 -3.44
CA ASP A 222 7.87 -10.03 -2.98
C ASP A 222 6.76 -9.95 -4.04
N ALA A 223 7.08 -10.26 -5.30
CA ALA A 223 6.10 -10.27 -6.39
C ALA A 223 5.18 -11.50 -6.32
N PRO A 224 3.92 -11.38 -6.80
CA PRO A 224 3.03 -12.53 -6.93
C PRO A 224 3.58 -13.58 -7.90
N ASP A 225 3.18 -14.84 -7.70
CA ASP A 225 3.47 -15.97 -8.59
C ASP A 225 4.96 -16.22 -8.87
N VAL A 226 5.85 -15.77 -7.98
CA VAL A 226 7.30 -15.84 -8.16
C VAL A 226 7.85 -17.25 -8.43
N SER A 227 7.23 -18.29 -7.87
CA SER A 227 7.64 -19.69 -8.08
C SER A 227 7.52 -20.16 -9.54
N VAL A 228 6.68 -19.49 -10.34
CA VAL A 228 6.49 -19.83 -11.76
C VAL A 228 7.77 -19.59 -12.56
N TYR A 229 8.44 -18.46 -12.33
CA TYR A 229 9.57 -18.00 -13.14
C TYR A 229 10.90 -17.97 -12.38
N PHE A 230 10.93 -17.70 -11.08
CA PHE A 230 12.18 -17.56 -10.34
C PHE A 230 12.72 -18.93 -9.90
N ARG A 231 14.03 -19.13 -10.04
CA ARG A 231 14.73 -20.39 -9.73
C ARG A 231 15.70 -20.26 -8.56
N GLY A 232 15.84 -19.07 -8.00
CA GLY A 232 16.66 -18.81 -6.83
C GLY A 232 17.78 -17.80 -7.08
N GLY A 233 18.43 -17.43 -5.99
CA GLY A 233 19.53 -16.48 -5.97
C GLY A 233 20.74 -17.05 -5.23
N LEU A 234 21.93 -16.66 -5.65
CA LEU A 234 23.18 -16.85 -4.90
C LEU A 234 23.64 -15.49 -4.38
N ILE A 235 24.07 -15.43 -3.12
CA ILE A 235 24.66 -14.20 -2.54
C ILE A 235 26.12 -14.46 -2.13
N PRO A 236 27.05 -14.64 -3.09
CA PRO A 236 28.45 -14.92 -2.80
C PRO A 236 29.21 -13.67 -2.35
N TYR A 237 29.17 -13.34 -1.06
CA TYR A 237 29.75 -12.11 -0.51
C TYR A 237 31.28 -12.18 -0.26
N SER A 238 32.00 -13.04 -0.97
CA SER A 238 33.48 -13.11 -0.95
C SER A 238 34.04 -13.53 -2.31
N ASN A 239 35.32 -13.22 -2.56
CA ASN A 239 36.01 -13.62 -3.79
C ASN A 239 36.03 -15.15 -3.96
N GLU A 240 36.28 -15.87 -2.88
CA GLU A 240 36.29 -17.33 -2.86
C GLU A 240 34.90 -17.90 -3.19
N ALA A 241 33.83 -17.28 -2.66
CA ALA A 241 32.47 -17.68 -2.97
C ALA A 241 32.13 -17.41 -4.45
N LEU A 242 32.48 -16.23 -4.98
CA LEU A 242 32.26 -15.90 -6.40
C LEU A 242 32.92 -16.94 -7.32
N ILE A 243 34.18 -17.29 -7.03
CA ILE A 243 34.93 -18.31 -7.78
C ILE A 243 34.29 -19.69 -7.65
N ALA A 244 33.90 -20.08 -6.43
CA ALA A 244 33.24 -21.37 -6.17
C ALA A 244 31.89 -21.51 -6.91
N TYR A 245 31.19 -20.40 -7.15
CA TYR A 245 29.93 -20.38 -7.89
C TYR A 245 30.09 -20.04 -9.40
N GLY A 246 31.32 -20.05 -9.91
CA GLY A 246 31.59 -20.05 -11.35
C GLY A 246 32.04 -18.72 -11.96
N VAL A 247 32.37 -17.72 -11.16
CA VAL A 247 33.05 -16.50 -11.66
C VAL A 247 34.52 -16.83 -11.93
N ASP A 248 35.03 -16.42 -13.09
CA ASP A 248 36.45 -16.64 -13.43
C ASP A 248 37.37 -15.93 -12.43
N ALA A 249 38.24 -16.70 -11.78
CA ALA A 249 39.20 -16.18 -10.81
C ALA A 249 40.09 -15.08 -11.42
N LYS A 250 40.40 -15.17 -12.72
CA LYS A 250 41.17 -14.13 -13.41
C LYS A 250 40.45 -12.77 -13.37
N LEU A 251 39.13 -12.74 -13.53
CA LEU A 251 38.36 -11.48 -13.45
C LEU A 251 38.49 -10.85 -12.05
N ILE A 252 38.39 -11.68 -11.01
CA ILE A 252 38.49 -11.22 -9.63
C ILE A 252 39.88 -10.69 -9.29
N TYR A 253 40.94 -11.37 -9.74
CA TYR A 253 42.32 -10.94 -9.46
C TYR A 253 42.74 -9.70 -10.26
N ASP A 254 42.28 -9.55 -11.49
CA ASP A 254 42.68 -8.44 -12.36
C ASP A 254 41.86 -7.17 -12.11
N TYR A 255 40.57 -7.29 -11.75
CA TYR A 255 39.65 -6.16 -11.67
C TYR A 255 38.99 -5.97 -10.28
N GLY A 256 39.08 -6.97 -9.39
CA GLY A 256 38.33 -6.98 -8.14
C GLY A 256 36.89 -7.47 -8.32
N ALA A 257 36.15 -7.53 -7.21
CA ALA A 257 34.74 -7.97 -7.20
C ALA A 257 33.73 -6.85 -7.51
N ILE A 258 34.17 -5.59 -7.55
CA ILE A 258 33.38 -4.38 -7.83
C ILE A 258 34.14 -3.51 -8.82
#